data_AF-A0A3L6PUB3-F1
#
_entry.id   AF-A0A3L6PUB3-F1
#
_cell.length_a   1.000
_cell.length_b   1.000
_cell.length_c   1.000
_cell.angle_alpha   90.00
_cell.angle_beta   90.00
_cell.angle_gamma   90.00
#
_symmetry.space_group_name_H-M   'P 1'
#
loop_
_entity.id
_entity.type
_entity.pdbx_description
1 polymer ?
#
loop_
_entity_poly.entity_id
_entity_poly.type
_entity_poly.pdbx_seq_one_letter_code
_entity_poly.pdbx_strand_id
1 'polypeptide(L)'
;MAAGLRQGDMSARQGRPGKRRRSTVGALATAENLTQEMAASLSGLGEGAAARIQGVRPVQAVHAQAQLHCHGATPCHILYKIYIEGRGWSVSEKYILACDSVALMVRPRLHDFFSRGLAPLRYYWPVRDRGVAMCRSIKFAVDWGNAHPDKAREIGRNASRFVREDLTMGHVYDYMLHLLTEYARLLRYRPAVPRGAAEGTVESMARGGGGPRGSS
;
A
#
# COMPACT_ATOMS: atom_id res chain seq x y z
N MET A 1 36.67 20.54 34.29
CA MET A 1 36.89 19.26 35.01
C MET A 1 36.19 18.17 34.23
N ALA A 2 36.96 17.38 33.49
CA ALA A 2 36.50 16.19 32.79
C ALA A 2 36.73 14.99 33.72
N ALA A 3 35.77 14.06 33.76
CA ALA A 3 35.98 12.72 34.30
C ALA A 3 35.32 11.73 33.35
N GLY A 4 36.16 10.99 32.62
CA GLY A 4 35.78 9.76 31.94
C GLY A 4 35.93 8.55 32.87
N LEU A 5 36.10 7.38 32.23
CA LEU A 5 36.31 6.01 32.78
C LEU A 5 35.00 5.22 32.93
N ARG A 6 34.86 3.95 32.48
CA ARG A 6 35.77 2.95 31.89
C ARG A 6 34.91 1.83 31.29
N GLN A 7 35.41 1.21 30.21
CA GLN A 7 35.04 -0.17 29.82
C GLN A 7 35.58 -1.16 30.86
N GLY A 8 34.83 -2.24 31.09
CA GLY A 8 35.22 -3.38 31.91
C GLY A 8 34.73 -4.68 31.28
N ASP A 9 35.61 -5.67 31.33
CA ASP A 9 35.78 -6.82 30.44
C ASP A 9 34.92 -8.07 30.75
N MET A 10 35.02 -9.03 29.83
CA MET A 10 34.48 -10.39 29.82
C MET A 10 34.76 -11.24 31.08
N SER A 11 33.82 -12.12 31.48
CA SER A 11 34.06 -13.58 31.55
C SER A 11 32.82 -14.43 31.95
N ALA A 12 32.62 -15.46 31.13
CA ALA A 12 31.93 -16.75 31.26
C ALA A 12 31.16 -17.13 32.56
N ARG A 13 29.94 -17.64 32.38
CA ARG A 13 29.43 -18.85 33.07
C ARG A 13 28.66 -19.77 32.12
N GLN A 14 28.96 -21.06 32.27
CA GLN A 14 28.56 -22.21 31.47
C GLN A 14 27.10 -22.66 31.68
N GLY A 15 26.41 -22.95 30.56
CA GLY A 15 25.71 -24.21 30.20
C GLY A 15 24.61 -24.83 31.09
N ARG A 16 23.41 -25.02 30.51
CA ARG A 16 22.53 -26.23 30.57
C ARG A 16 21.39 -26.14 29.52
N PRO A 17 20.70 -27.24 29.12
CA PRO A 17 20.69 -27.70 27.73
C PRO A 17 19.33 -27.64 26.99
N GLY A 18 19.41 -27.68 25.66
CA GLY A 18 18.59 -28.52 24.78
C GLY A 18 17.14 -28.12 24.46
N LYS A 19 16.93 -27.31 23.42
CA LYS A 19 15.70 -27.37 22.61
C LYS A 19 16.06 -27.71 21.16
N ARG A 20 15.56 -28.86 20.68
CA ARG A 20 15.67 -29.37 19.31
C ARG A 20 15.31 -28.27 18.30
N ARG A 21 16.25 -27.88 17.44
CA ARG A 21 15.96 -27.14 16.20
C ARG A 21 15.10 -28.05 15.31
N ARG A 22 13.83 -27.69 15.10
CA ARG A 22 13.08 -28.16 13.93
C ARG A 22 13.69 -27.47 12.71
N SER A 23 14.10 -28.29 11.74
CA SER A 23 14.66 -27.88 10.47
C SER A 23 13.73 -26.89 9.76
N THR A 24 14.18 -25.64 9.60
CA THR A 24 13.55 -24.61 8.74
C THR A 24 13.92 -24.78 7.26
N VAL A 25 14.76 -25.78 6.93
CA VAL A 25 15.23 -26.03 5.56
C VAL A 25 14.11 -26.64 4.69
N GLY A 26 13.18 -27.39 5.27
CA GLY A 26 12.07 -27.99 4.53
C GLY A 26 10.99 -27.01 4.06
N ALA A 27 10.81 -25.88 4.75
CA ALA A 27 9.76 -24.91 4.43
C ALA A 27 10.20 -23.90 3.34
N LEU A 28 11.49 -23.57 3.27
CA LEU A 28 12.04 -22.78 2.16
C LEU A 28 12.03 -23.58 0.85
N ALA A 29 12.41 -24.86 0.90
CA ALA A 29 12.45 -25.72 -0.29
C ALA A 29 11.07 -25.87 -0.94
N THR A 30 9.97 -25.89 -0.17
CA THR A 30 8.60 -25.92 -0.71
C THR A 30 8.14 -24.60 -1.33
N ALA A 31 8.64 -23.46 -0.86
CA ALA A 31 8.28 -22.14 -1.39
C ALA A 31 9.02 -21.83 -2.70
N GLU A 32 10.29 -22.25 -2.81
CA GLU A 32 11.07 -22.19 -4.05
C GLU A 32 10.48 -23.12 -5.13
N ASN A 33 10.00 -24.31 -4.75
CA ASN A 33 9.37 -25.23 -5.71
C ASN A 33 8.04 -24.69 -6.28
N LEU A 34 7.22 -24.01 -5.46
CA LEU A 34 5.96 -23.40 -5.90
C LEU A 34 6.18 -22.19 -6.82
N THR A 35 7.24 -21.40 -6.57
CA THR A 35 7.61 -20.29 -7.46
C THR A 35 8.19 -20.81 -8.79
N GLN A 36 8.93 -21.92 -8.78
CA GLN A 36 9.39 -22.59 -10.00
C GLN A 36 8.26 -23.22 -10.82
N GLU A 37 7.27 -23.86 -10.20
CA GLU A 37 6.09 -24.39 -10.91
C GLU A 37 5.21 -23.29 -11.53
N MET A 38 5.05 -22.16 -10.83
CA MET A 38 4.34 -21.00 -11.38
C MET A 38 5.11 -20.35 -12.53
N ALA A 39 6.44 -20.26 -12.45
CA ALA A 39 7.28 -19.73 -13.53
C ALA A 39 7.31 -20.66 -14.76
N ALA A 40 7.33 -21.99 -14.56
CA ALA A 40 7.26 -22.97 -15.63
C ALA A 40 5.91 -22.93 -16.37
N SER A 41 4.81 -22.65 -15.66
CA SER A 41 3.48 -22.47 -16.26
C SER A 41 3.37 -21.21 -17.14
N LEU A 42 4.21 -20.20 -16.88
CA LEU A 42 4.24 -18.95 -17.65
C LEU A 42 5.19 -19.01 -18.86
N SER A 43 6.18 -19.90 -18.83
CA SER A 43 7.18 -20.07 -19.89
C SER A 43 6.64 -20.81 -21.14
N GLY A 44 5.49 -21.48 -21.02
CA GLY A 44 4.79 -22.13 -22.13
C GLY A 44 3.90 -21.19 -22.96
N LEU A 45 3.73 -19.94 -22.53
CA LEU A 45 3.01 -18.92 -23.31
C LEU A 45 3.99 -18.29 -24.30
N GLY A 46 4.14 -18.94 -25.46
CA GLY A 46 4.90 -18.41 -26.59
C GLY A 46 4.53 -16.96 -26.91
N GLU A 47 5.47 -16.24 -27.53
CA GLU A 47 5.51 -14.78 -27.76
C GLU A 47 4.32 -14.17 -28.55
N GLY A 48 3.26 -14.93 -28.82
CA GLY A 48 2.00 -14.47 -29.42
C GLY A 48 0.88 -14.05 -28.44
N ALA A 49 1.06 -14.21 -27.12
CA ALA A 49 -0.01 -13.92 -26.14
C ALA A 49 -0.10 -12.43 -25.70
N ALA A 50 0.84 -11.57 -26.12
CA ALA A 50 0.88 -10.15 -25.75
C ALA A 50 -0.20 -9.29 -26.42
N ALA A 51 -0.95 -9.82 -27.40
CA ALA A 51 -1.83 -9.03 -28.25
C ALA A 51 -3.35 -9.09 -27.91
N ARG A 52 -3.76 -9.65 -26.76
CA ARG A 52 -5.22 -9.77 -26.45
C ARG A 52 -5.68 -9.34 -25.06
N ILE A 53 -4.89 -8.54 -24.35
CA ILE A 53 -5.36 -7.79 -23.15
C ILE A 53 -5.64 -6.33 -23.53
N GLN A 54 -6.36 -6.10 -24.63
CA GLN A 54 -7.08 -4.85 -24.87
C GLN A 54 -8.55 -5.14 -24.58
N GLY A 55 -8.96 -5.07 -23.31
CA GLY A 55 -10.33 -5.42 -22.96
C GLY A 55 -10.74 -5.26 -21.49
N VAL A 56 -9.79 -5.07 -20.57
CA VAL A 56 -10.14 -4.58 -19.23
C VAL A 56 -10.45 -3.10 -19.37
N ARG A 57 -11.71 -2.78 -19.67
CA ARG A 57 -12.22 -1.42 -19.46
C ARG A 57 -11.91 -1.10 -17.99
N PRO A 58 -11.12 -0.05 -17.69
CA PRO A 58 -10.91 0.33 -16.31
C PRO A 58 -12.30 0.52 -15.70
N VAL A 59 -12.53 -0.17 -14.57
CA VAL A 59 -13.69 0.07 -13.70
C VAL A 59 -13.82 1.57 -13.63
N GLN A 60 -14.92 2.09 -14.19
CA GLN A 60 -15.11 3.52 -14.35
C GLN A 60 -14.83 4.14 -13.00
N ALA A 61 -13.69 4.81 -12.94
CA ALA A 61 -13.36 5.63 -11.83
C ALA A 61 -14.48 6.67 -11.81
N VAL A 62 -15.34 6.60 -10.80
CA VAL A 62 -15.98 7.80 -10.30
C VAL A 62 -14.87 8.62 -9.66
N HIS A 63 -13.94 9.07 -10.51
CA HIS A 63 -12.98 10.11 -10.26
C HIS A 63 -13.83 11.38 -10.27
N ALA A 64 -14.50 11.65 -9.15
CA ALA A 64 -14.51 13.01 -8.65
C ALA A 64 -13.09 13.32 -8.19
N GLN A 65 -12.15 13.38 -9.13
CA GLN A 65 -10.95 14.14 -8.93
C GLN A 65 -11.46 15.56 -8.81
N ALA A 66 -11.49 16.08 -7.60
CA ALA A 66 -11.13 17.48 -7.40
C ALA A 66 -9.63 17.64 -7.77
N GLN A 67 -9.25 17.23 -8.99
CA GLN A 67 -8.13 17.84 -9.67
C GLN A 67 -8.68 19.22 -10.03
N LEU A 68 -8.08 20.26 -9.47
CA LEU A 68 -7.86 21.44 -10.28
C LEU A 68 -7.15 20.95 -11.54
N HIS A 69 -7.91 20.66 -12.59
CA HIS A 69 -7.41 20.51 -13.94
C HIS A 69 -6.95 21.91 -14.38
N CYS A 70 -5.74 22.29 -13.99
CA CYS A 70 -5.04 23.33 -14.73
C CYS A 70 -4.67 22.70 -16.09
N HIS A 71 -5.45 23.06 -17.11
CA HIS A 71 -5.28 22.56 -18.47
C HIS A 71 -3.82 22.77 -18.93
N GLY A 72 -3.07 21.66 -19.11
CA GLY A 72 -1.69 21.67 -19.61
C GLY A 72 -0.58 21.22 -18.62
N ALA A 73 -0.87 21.01 -17.33
CA ALA A 73 0.13 20.51 -16.39
C ALA A 73 0.03 18.99 -16.21
N THR A 74 1.11 18.23 -16.46
CA THR A 74 1.12 16.82 -16.03
C THR A 74 0.98 16.76 -14.50
N PRO A 75 0.25 15.78 -13.94
CA PRO A 75 -0.07 15.72 -12.52
C PRO A 75 1.14 15.73 -11.57
N CYS A 76 2.36 15.50 -12.05
CA CYS A 76 3.58 15.44 -11.24
C CYS A 76 4.48 16.68 -11.35
N HIS A 77 4.09 17.74 -12.07
CA HIS A 77 4.88 18.99 -12.13
C HIS A 77 4.60 19.97 -10.97
N ILE A 78 3.60 19.68 -10.13
CA ILE A 78 3.22 20.55 -9.01
C ILE A 78 4.00 20.13 -7.76
N LEU A 79 4.68 21.07 -7.10
CA LEU A 79 5.51 20.77 -5.92
C LEU A 79 4.70 20.39 -4.67
N TYR A 80 3.49 20.93 -4.51
CA TYR A 80 2.64 20.70 -3.34
C TYR A 80 1.28 20.18 -3.76
N LYS A 81 0.82 19.10 -3.13
CA LYS A 81 -0.49 18.50 -3.35
C LYS A 81 -1.23 18.35 -2.04
N ILE A 82 -2.53 18.61 -2.02
CA ILE A 82 -3.31 18.55 -0.79
C ILE A 82 -4.18 17.29 -0.79
N TYR A 83 -4.09 16.51 0.28
CA TYR A 83 -5.04 15.44 0.57
C TYR A 83 -6.05 15.91 1.60
N ILE A 84 -7.34 15.73 1.28
CA ILE A 84 -8.47 16.04 2.14
C ILE A 84 -9.47 14.89 2.04
N GLU A 85 -10.00 14.45 3.19
CA GLU A 85 -11.07 13.46 3.24
C GLU A 85 -12.42 14.06 2.80
N GLY A 86 -13.24 13.22 2.19
CA GLY A 86 -14.60 13.58 1.78
C GLY A 86 -15.63 12.98 2.74
N ARG A 87 -16.60 12.24 2.17
CA ARG A 87 -17.50 11.38 2.97
C ARG A 87 -16.77 10.22 3.63
N GLY A 88 -15.66 9.79 3.04
CA GLY A 88 -14.82 8.69 3.49
C GLY A 88 -13.34 9.02 3.26
N TRP A 89 -12.47 8.00 3.43
CA TRP A 89 -11.10 8.10 2.94
C TRP A 89 -11.13 8.25 1.42
N SER A 90 -10.17 8.97 0.86
CA SER A 90 -10.12 9.21 -0.58
C SER A 90 -9.07 8.31 -1.23
N VAL A 91 -9.48 7.60 -2.28
CA VAL A 91 -8.59 6.79 -3.13
C VAL A 91 -7.51 7.64 -3.80
N SER A 92 -7.66 8.98 -3.81
CA SER A 92 -6.64 9.90 -4.30
C SER A 92 -5.36 9.92 -3.47
N GLU A 93 -5.36 9.45 -2.22
CA GLU A 93 -4.19 9.49 -1.31
C GLU A 93 -2.95 8.87 -1.97
N LYS A 94 -3.08 7.64 -2.48
CA LYS A 94 -1.97 6.92 -3.13
C LYS A 94 -1.45 7.63 -4.37
N TYR A 95 -2.32 8.29 -5.14
CA TYR A 95 -1.90 9.02 -6.35
C TYR A 95 -1.24 10.36 -6.03
N ILE A 96 -1.62 10.99 -4.92
CA ILE A 96 -0.96 12.20 -4.39
C ILE A 96 0.47 11.86 -3.97
N LEU A 97 0.65 10.75 -3.24
CA LEU A 97 1.95 10.29 -2.75
C LEU A 97 2.86 9.75 -3.86
N ALA A 98 2.30 9.29 -4.99
CA ALA A 98 3.07 8.67 -6.08
C ALA A 98 3.94 9.64 -6.89
N CYS A 99 3.62 10.94 -6.89
CA CYS A 99 4.48 11.95 -7.52
C CYS A 99 5.45 12.48 -6.46
N ASP A 100 6.70 12.79 -6.84
CA ASP A 100 7.75 13.40 -5.99
C ASP A 100 7.41 14.79 -5.41
N SER A 101 6.12 15.13 -5.36
CA SER A 101 5.51 16.29 -4.76
C SER A 101 5.36 16.10 -3.24
N VAL A 102 5.43 17.20 -2.50
CA VAL A 102 5.07 17.23 -1.08
C VAL A 102 3.56 17.04 -0.94
N ALA A 103 3.15 15.96 -0.27
CA ALA A 103 1.76 15.74 0.13
C ALA A 103 1.45 16.53 1.40
N LEU A 104 0.62 17.56 1.32
CA LEU A 104 0.02 18.28 2.43
C LEU A 104 -1.23 17.51 2.89
N MET A 105 -1.10 16.74 3.97
CA MET A 105 -2.16 15.87 4.47
C MET A 105 -2.94 16.57 5.57
N VAL A 106 -4.17 17.01 5.27
CA VAL A 106 -5.09 17.49 6.30
C VAL A 106 -5.41 16.33 7.21
N ARG A 107 -5.22 16.52 8.52
CA ARG A 107 -5.31 15.49 9.56
C ARG A 107 -6.41 14.45 9.25
N PRO A 108 -6.03 13.24 8.80
CA PRO A 108 -7.01 12.23 8.41
C PRO A 108 -7.68 11.65 9.65
N ARG A 109 -8.96 11.33 9.54
CA ARG A 109 -9.74 10.61 10.55
C ARG A 109 -9.96 9.16 10.16
N LEU A 110 -9.85 8.86 8.87
CA LEU A 110 -10.06 7.56 8.27
C LEU A 110 -8.73 7.02 7.78
N HIS A 111 -8.54 5.72 7.98
CA HIS A 111 -7.29 5.05 7.65
C HIS A 111 -7.55 4.00 6.57
N ASP A 112 -6.84 4.14 5.46
CA ASP A 112 -6.67 3.05 4.49
C ASP A 112 -5.66 2.01 5.02
N PHE A 113 -5.61 0.84 4.40
CA PHE A 113 -4.77 -0.29 4.86
C PHE A 113 -3.28 0.06 4.95
N PHE A 114 -2.78 0.95 4.08
CA PHE A 114 -1.39 1.41 4.06
C PHE A 114 -1.14 2.68 4.87
N SER A 115 -2.19 3.45 5.19
CA SER A 115 -2.06 4.81 5.77
C SER A 115 -1.34 4.83 7.12
N ARG A 116 -1.44 3.74 7.90
CA ARG A 116 -0.73 3.60 9.19
C ARG A 116 0.78 3.45 9.04
N GLY A 117 1.27 3.07 7.86
CA GLY A 117 2.70 3.02 7.54
C GLY A 117 3.30 4.40 7.27
N LEU A 118 2.48 5.44 7.12
CA LEU A 118 2.93 6.78 6.78
C LEU A 118 3.29 7.60 8.03
N ALA A 119 4.59 7.79 8.26
CA ALA A 119 5.10 8.73 9.25
C ALA A 119 5.04 10.21 8.76
N PRO A 120 4.56 11.13 9.61
CA PRO A 120 4.55 12.56 9.32
C PRO A 120 5.98 13.09 9.17
N LEU A 121 6.15 14.10 8.31
CA LEU A 121 7.42 14.71 7.91
C LEU A 121 8.44 13.78 7.24
N ARG A 122 8.14 12.47 7.13
CA ARG A 122 8.90 11.52 6.31
C ARG A 122 8.26 11.32 4.95
N TYR A 123 6.95 11.10 4.90
CA TYR A 123 6.20 10.85 3.65
C TYR A 123 5.18 11.93 3.32
N TYR A 124 4.80 12.77 4.28
CA TYR A 124 3.84 13.84 4.06
C TYR A 124 4.03 14.97 5.08
N TRP A 125 3.48 16.13 4.78
CA TRP A 125 3.43 17.25 5.72
C TRP A 125 2.06 17.30 6.42
N PRO A 126 2.01 17.20 7.76
CA PRO A 126 0.75 17.25 8.49
C PRO A 126 0.15 18.66 8.49
N VAL A 127 -1.11 18.78 8.11
CA VAL A 127 -1.88 20.03 8.13
C VAL A 127 -2.97 19.95 9.19
N ARG A 128 -3.12 21.03 9.97
CA ARG A 128 -4.16 21.13 11.01
C ARG A 128 -5.57 21.09 10.39
N ASP A 129 -6.49 20.42 11.08
CA ASP A 129 -7.88 20.27 10.65
C ASP A 129 -8.68 21.60 10.74
N ARG A 130 -9.61 21.78 9.78
CA ARG A 130 -10.72 22.78 9.65
C ARG A 130 -10.45 24.27 9.93
N GLY A 131 -11.19 25.11 9.21
CA GLY A 131 -11.30 26.55 9.47
C GLY A 131 -10.01 27.35 9.23
N VAL A 132 -9.88 28.50 9.91
CA VAL A 132 -8.76 29.46 9.73
C VAL A 132 -7.40 28.84 10.08
N ALA A 133 -7.37 27.87 11.01
CA ALA A 133 -6.15 27.19 11.40
C ALA A 133 -5.56 26.34 10.26
N MET A 134 -6.39 25.78 9.39
CA MET A 134 -5.97 25.02 8.22
C MET A 134 -5.21 25.91 7.23
N CYS A 135 -5.77 27.06 6.85
CA CYS A 135 -5.13 27.99 5.91
C CYS A 135 -3.77 28.47 6.42
N ARG A 136 -3.67 28.81 7.72
CA ARG A 136 -2.39 29.19 8.33
C ARG A 136 -1.38 28.03 8.32
N SER A 137 -1.84 26.81 8.58
CA SER A 137 -1.00 25.62 8.56
C SER A 137 -0.49 25.29 7.15
N ILE A 138 -1.32 25.46 6.12
CA ILE A 138 -0.92 25.29 4.72
C ILE A 138 0.10 26.36 4.34
N LYS A 139 -0.19 27.63 4.64
CA LYS A 139 0.75 28.73 4.37
C LYS A 139 2.11 28.47 5.02
N PHE A 140 2.13 28.08 6.29
CA PHE A 140 3.37 27.75 6.99
C PHE A 140 4.14 26.60 6.32
N ALA A 141 3.44 25.54 5.91
CA ALA A 141 4.05 24.41 5.21
C ALA A 141 4.72 24.84 3.89
N VAL A 142 4.02 25.67 3.11
CA VAL A 142 4.51 26.17 1.83
C VAL A 142 5.67 27.15 2.01
N ASP A 143 5.55 28.12 2.93
CA ASP A 143 6.63 29.07 3.23
C ASP A 143 7.89 28.32 3.69
N TRP A 144 7.74 27.32 4.57
CA TRP A 144 8.85 26.49 5.02
C TRP A 144 9.45 25.67 3.89
N GLY A 145 8.63 25.03 3.05
CA GLY A 145 9.08 24.20 1.95
C GLY A 145 9.82 25.00 0.87
N ASN A 146 9.37 26.23 0.62
CA ASN A 146 10.05 27.16 -0.30
C ASN A 146 11.39 27.63 0.25
N ALA A 147 11.51 27.82 1.57
CA ALA A 147 12.77 28.13 2.24
C ALA A 147 13.72 26.91 2.36
N HIS A 148 13.20 25.68 2.25
CA HIS A 148 13.96 24.43 2.40
C HIS A 148 13.67 23.44 1.26
N PRO A 149 13.99 23.80 0.00
CA PRO A 149 13.56 23.04 -1.17
C PRO A 149 14.09 21.60 -1.20
N ASP A 150 15.31 21.36 -0.70
CA ASP A 150 15.89 20.01 -0.71
C ASP A 150 15.21 19.07 0.28
N LYS A 151 14.88 19.57 1.48
CA LYS A 151 14.10 18.82 2.48
C LYS A 151 12.67 18.59 2.00
N ALA A 152 12.05 19.58 1.37
CA ALA A 152 10.72 19.43 0.78
C ALA A 152 10.71 18.33 -0.30
N ARG A 153 11.67 18.35 -1.24
CA ARG A 153 11.82 17.30 -2.26
C ARG A 153 12.10 15.94 -1.66
N GLU A 154 12.86 15.87 -0.57
CA GLU A 154 13.12 14.62 0.13
C GLU A 154 11.83 13.98 0.66
N ILE A 155 10.94 14.78 1.27
CA ILE A 155 9.62 14.29 1.73
C ILE A 155 8.82 13.72 0.56
N GLY A 156 8.74 14.45 -0.55
CA GLY A 156 8.02 14.00 -1.75
C GLY A 156 8.60 12.71 -2.35
N ARG A 157 9.93 12.64 -2.49
CA ARG A 157 10.61 11.43 -2.98
C ARG A 157 10.46 10.23 -2.05
N ASN A 158 10.48 10.46 -0.74
CA ASN A 158 10.23 9.40 0.23
C ASN A 158 8.81 8.85 0.08
N ALA A 159 7.82 9.72 -0.16
CA ALA A 159 6.43 9.33 -0.40
C ALA A 159 6.29 8.49 -1.68
N SER A 160 6.87 8.94 -2.78
CA SER A 160 6.81 8.21 -4.05
C SER A 160 7.54 6.88 -3.96
N ARG A 161 8.65 6.84 -3.21
CA ARG A 161 9.41 5.62 -2.94
C ARG A 161 8.58 4.61 -2.16
N PHE A 162 7.90 5.03 -1.09
CA PHE A 162 6.97 4.18 -0.36
C PHE A 162 5.89 3.60 -1.29
N VAL A 163 5.30 4.41 -2.17
CA VAL A 163 4.30 3.90 -3.12
C VAL A 163 4.88 2.87 -4.09
N ARG A 164 6.10 3.12 -4.61
CA ARG A 164 6.76 2.23 -5.57
C ARG A 164 7.26 0.92 -4.96
N GLU A 165 7.73 0.96 -3.72
CA GLU A 165 8.46 -0.15 -3.09
C GLU A 165 7.59 -0.89 -2.05
N ASP A 166 6.86 -0.15 -1.22
CA ASP A 166 6.08 -0.72 -0.12
C ASP A 166 4.61 -0.94 -0.50
N LEU A 167 4.05 -0.16 -1.44
CA LEU A 167 2.66 -0.27 -1.91
C LEU A 167 2.53 -0.98 -3.27
N THR A 168 3.33 -2.02 -3.49
CA THR A 168 3.28 -2.83 -4.70
C THR A 168 2.04 -3.73 -4.73
N MET A 169 1.62 -4.17 -5.93
CA MET A 169 0.52 -5.12 -6.05
C MET A 169 0.81 -6.45 -5.34
N GLY A 170 2.08 -6.89 -5.29
CA GLY A 170 2.50 -8.05 -4.52
C GLY A 170 2.17 -7.90 -3.03
N HIS A 171 2.61 -6.80 -2.41
CA HIS A 171 2.30 -6.53 -1.01
C HIS A 171 0.80 -6.35 -0.74
N VAL A 172 0.04 -5.78 -1.69
CA VAL A 172 -1.41 -5.67 -1.57
C VAL A 172 -2.05 -7.06 -1.53
N TYR A 173 -1.67 -7.97 -2.42
CA TYR A 173 -2.19 -9.33 -2.42
C TYR A 173 -1.78 -10.11 -1.16
N ASP A 174 -0.52 -9.98 -0.74
CA ASP A 174 -0.02 -10.61 0.49
C ASP A 174 -0.78 -10.11 1.73
N TYR A 175 -1.03 -8.80 1.82
CA TYR A 175 -1.82 -8.22 2.89
C TYR A 175 -3.26 -8.76 2.91
N MET A 176 -3.92 -8.83 1.76
CA MET A 176 -5.29 -9.34 1.66
C MET A 176 -5.37 -10.82 2.03
N LEU A 177 -4.43 -11.64 1.55
CA LEU A 177 -4.34 -13.05 1.88
C LEU A 177 -4.09 -13.25 3.39
N HIS A 178 -3.14 -12.49 3.95
CA HIS A 178 -2.84 -12.52 5.38
C HIS A 178 -4.07 -12.17 6.22
N LEU A 179 -4.75 -11.07 5.87
CA LEU A 179 -5.96 -10.61 6.57
C LEU A 179 -7.07 -11.68 6.57
N LEU A 180 -7.36 -12.26 5.40
CA LEU A 180 -8.39 -13.30 5.27
C LEU A 180 -8.00 -14.58 6.04
N THR A 181 -6.72 -14.94 6.03
CA THR A 181 -6.19 -16.11 6.74
C THR A 181 -6.32 -15.94 8.26
N GLU A 182 -5.89 -14.81 8.81
CA GLU A 182 -6.00 -14.53 10.25
C GLU A 182 -7.45 -14.40 10.69
N TYR A 183 -8.30 -13.76 9.87
CA TYR A 183 -9.73 -13.67 10.15
C TYR A 183 -10.40 -15.05 10.18
N ALA A 184 -10.08 -15.94 9.23
CA ALA A 184 -10.65 -17.28 9.15
C ALA A 184 -10.36 -18.12 10.41
N ARG A 185 -9.22 -17.89 11.09
CA ARG A 185 -8.88 -18.56 12.36
C ARG A 185 -9.78 -18.17 13.53
N LEU A 186 -10.43 -17.02 13.45
CA LEU A 186 -11.34 -16.52 14.50
C LEU A 186 -12.76 -17.11 14.35
N LEU A 187 -13.05 -17.80 13.25
CA LEU A 187 -14.36 -18.39 13.01
C LEU A 187 -14.66 -19.50 14.02
N ARG A 188 -15.78 -19.37 14.73
CA ARG A 188 -16.28 -20.35 15.70
C ARG A 188 -17.28 -21.34 15.11
N TYR A 189 -17.46 -21.32 13.79
CA TYR A 189 -18.37 -22.18 13.05
C TYR A 189 -17.71 -22.66 11.76
N ARG A 190 -18.23 -23.74 11.20
CA ARG A 190 -17.79 -24.24 9.88
C ARG A 190 -18.61 -23.56 8.78
N PRO A 191 -18.00 -22.78 7.87
CA PRO A 191 -18.72 -22.16 6.77
C PRO A 191 -19.41 -23.21 5.90
N ALA A 192 -20.63 -22.92 5.47
CA ALA A 192 -21.40 -23.74 4.54
C ALA A 192 -21.89 -22.88 3.38
N VAL A 193 -21.99 -23.47 2.19
CA VAL A 193 -22.44 -22.76 0.98
C VAL A 193 -23.96 -22.49 1.09
N PRO A 194 -24.41 -21.23 1.04
CA PRO A 194 -25.84 -20.91 1.03
C PRO A 194 -26.54 -21.45 -0.21
N ARG A 195 -27.82 -21.85 -0.07
CA ARG A 195 -28.65 -22.21 -1.24
C ARG A 195 -28.76 -21.02 -2.19
N GLY A 196 -28.51 -21.23 -3.49
CA GLY A 196 -28.54 -20.19 -4.51
C GLY A 196 -27.25 -19.37 -4.66
N ALA A 197 -26.18 -19.72 -3.94
CA ALA A 197 -24.87 -19.13 -4.17
C ALA A 197 -24.32 -19.56 -5.55
N ALA A 198 -23.90 -18.58 -6.35
CA ALA A 198 -23.20 -18.83 -7.60
C ALA A 198 -21.69 -18.92 -7.35
N GLU A 199 -21.03 -19.86 -8.02
CA GLU A 199 -19.57 -19.95 -7.97
C GLU A 199 -18.94 -18.77 -8.72
N GLY A 200 -18.00 -18.10 -8.05
CA GLY A 200 -17.16 -17.09 -8.69
C GLY A 200 -15.85 -17.73 -9.14
N THR A 201 -15.71 -17.99 -10.43
CA THR A 201 -14.43 -18.44 -11.02
C THR A 201 -13.62 -17.26 -11.53
N VAL A 202 -12.34 -17.47 -11.81
CA VAL A 202 -11.48 -16.43 -12.41
C VAL A 202 -12.05 -15.96 -13.75
N GLU A 203 -12.60 -16.89 -14.53
CA GLU A 203 -13.23 -16.63 -15.81
C GLU A 203 -14.54 -15.85 -15.68
N SER A 204 -15.35 -16.12 -14.64
CA SER A 204 -16.60 -15.39 -14.40
C SER A 204 -16.34 -13.97 -13.91
N MET A 205 -15.28 -13.76 -13.13
CA MET A 205 -14.81 -12.44 -12.70
C MET A 205 -14.23 -11.63 -13.87
N ALA A 206 -13.43 -12.27 -14.73
CA ALA A 206 -12.82 -11.62 -15.90
C ALA A 206 -13.85 -11.21 -16.96
N ARG A 207 -14.98 -11.93 -17.07
CA ARG A 207 -16.05 -11.62 -18.02
C ARG A 207 -17.03 -10.53 -17.55
N GLY A 208 -16.89 -10.03 -16.32
CA GLY A 208 -17.81 -9.06 -15.72
C GLY A 208 -19.17 -9.71 -15.46
N GLY A 209 -19.33 -10.29 -14.28
CA GLY A 209 -20.45 -11.18 -13.90
C GLY A 209 -21.82 -10.76 -14.43
N GLY A 210 -22.29 -11.47 -15.47
CA GLY A 210 -23.70 -11.57 -15.77
C GLY A 210 -24.30 -12.61 -14.82
N GLY A 211 -25.10 -12.15 -13.86
CA GLY A 211 -25.91 -13.06 -13.03
C GLY A 211 -26.87 -13.89 -13.89
N PRO A 212 -27.36 -15.04 -13.39
CA PRO A 212 -28.29 -15.87 -14.12
C PRO A 212 -29.58 -15.08 -14.40
N ARG A 213 -29.95 -14.97 -15.69
CA ARG A 213 -31.29 -14.52 -16.08
C ARG A 213 -32.25 -15.63 -15.66
N GLY A 214 -33.05 -15.36 -14.63
CA GLY A 214 -34.21 -16.19 -14.32
C GLY A 214 -35.13 -16.19 -15.54
N SER A 215 -35.36 -17.37 -16.11
CA SER A 215 -36.44 -17.62 -17.06
C SER A 215 -37.74 -17.73 -16.26
N SER A 216 -38.57 -16.71 -16.35
CA SER A 216 -39.99 -16.72 -16.02
C SER A 216 -40.75 -16.25 -17.25
#